data_AF-A0A841R5Q8-F1
#
_entry.id   AF-A0A841R5Q8-F1
#
_cell.length_a   1.000
_cell.length_b   1.000
_cell.length_c   1.000
_cell.angle_alpha   90.00
_cell.angle_beta   90.00
_cell.angle_gamma   90.00
#
_symmetry.space_group_name_H-M   'P 1'
#
loop_
_entity.id
_entity.type
_entity.pdbx_description
1 polymer ?
#
loop_
_entity_poly.entity_id
_entity_poly.type
_entity_poly.pdbx_seq_one_letter_code
_entity_poly.pdbx_strand_id
1 'polypeptide(L)'
;MVKSKRGFLTPILIVFSFFSVFSQNSYEEVPGGFHDFVFGDSLEIVKEKLKYDSHFAYRGDPDVSMMLEPDRSIIDTAGSGFIERGYFLFDEEKLYQISLIMNREKIDFYSFQMQLTGKYGDPDSLDPTGMIWENDKYRLSLEYPLTVKYVDLTVFDSFLEESQKRKSNGEVLREDFLDTF
;
A
#
# COMPACT_ATOMS: atom_id res chain seq x y z
N MET A 1 7.45 -55.19 63.32
CA MET A 1 7.60 -53.76 62.97
C MET A 1 8.61 -53.67 61.82
N VAL A 2 8.35 -52.84 60.79
CA VAL A 2 9.13 -52.64 59.52
C VAL A 2 8.88 -53.73 58.44
N LYS A 3 7.90 -53.54 57.53
CA LYS A 3 7.92 -52.90 56.18
C LYS A 3 8.53 -53.76 55.06
N SER A 4 7.70 -54.18 54.09
CA SER A 4 8.00 -54.00 52.65
C SER A 4 6.72 -54.01 51.81
N LYS A 5 6.54 -52.91 51.07
CA LYS A 5 5.59 -52.59 49.98
C LYS A 5 6.33 -52.94 48.66
N ARG A 6 5.79 -53.17 47.47
CA ARG A 6 4.55 -52.91 46.70
C ARG A 6 4.83 -53.51 45.30
N GLY A 7 3.81 -53.69 44.45
CA GLY A 7 4.03 -53.58 42.99
C GLY A 7 3.06 -54.36 42.12
N PHE A 8 1.83 -53.86 41.98
CA PHE A 8 0.94 -54.24 40.88
C PHE A 8 1.34 -53.40 39.65
N LEU A 9 1.68 -54.05 38.54
CA LEU A 9 1.97 -53.43 37.25
C LEU A 9 0.67 -53.32 36.44
N THR A 10 0.18 -52.11 36.25
CA THR A 10 -0.86 -51.78 35.26
C THR A 10 -0.18 -51.31 33.98
N PRO A 11 -0.56 -51.80 32.78
CA PRO A 11 -0.04 -51.24 31.53
C PRO A 11 -0.75 -49.92 31.22
N ILE A 12 0.02 -48.85 31.08
CA ILE A 12 -0.43 -47.54 30.59
C ILE A 12 -0.50 -47.61 29.06
N LEU A 13 -1.70 -47.47 28.51
CA LEU A 13 -1.94 -47.33 27.08
C LEU A 13 -1.77 -45.84 26.70
N ILE A 14 -0.64 -45.49 26.07
CA ILE A 14 -0.39 -44.12 25.58
C ILE A 14 -1.14 -43.94 24.26
N VAL A 15 -2.19 -43.14 24.28
CA VAL A 15 -2.85 -42.62 23.07
C VAL A 15 -2.03 -41.43 22.57
N PHE A 16 -1.20 -41.65 21.55
CA PHE A 16 -0.56 -40.58 20.81
C PHE A 16 -1.61 -39.92 19.89
N SER A 17 -2.27 -38.87 20.38
CA SER A 17 -3.01 -37.97 19.52
C SER A 17 -1.99 -37.19 18.67
N PHE A 18 -1.88 -37.56 17.39
CA PHE A 18 -1.25 -36.73 16.37
C PHE A 18 -2.10 -35.46 16.22
N PHE A 19 -1.78 -34.41 17.00
CA PHE A 19 -2.20 -33.06 16.68
C PHE A 19 -1.40 -32.63 15.44
N SER A 20 -1.99 -32.78 14.26
CA SER A 20 -1.51 -32.10 13.07
C SER A 20 -1.68 -30.60 13.30
N VAL A 21 -0.59 -29.93 13.67
CA VAL A 21 -0.50 -28.47 13.64
C VAL A 21 -0.44 -28.07 12.17
N PHE A 22 -1.59 -27.90 11.54
CA PHE A 22 -1.67 -27.16 10.29
C PHE A 22 -1.50 -25.68 10.64
N SER A 23 -0.32 -25.13 10.32
CA SER A 23 -0.12 -23.68 10.36
C SER A 23 -0.95 -23.08 9.22
N GLN A 24 -2.07 -22.44 9.55
CA GLN A 24 -2.74 -21.55 8.60
C GLN A 24 -1.85 -20.30 8.46
N ASN A 25 -1.07 -20.23 7.38
CA ASN A 25 -0.56 -18.94 6.94
C ASN A 25 -1.78 -18.14 6.46
N SER A 26 -2.28 -17.24 7.30
CA SER A 26 -3.27 -16.24 6.91
C SER A 26 -2.55 -15.00 6.40
N TYR A 27 -2.71 -14.70 5.12
CA TYR A 27 -2.25 -13.44 4.54
C TYR A 27 -3.11 -12.28 5.03
N GLU A 28 -2.51 -11.09 5.15
CA GLU A 28 -3.23 -9.86 5.45
C GLU A 28 -3.87 -9.29 4.16
N GLU A 29 -4.93 -8.48 4.32
CA GLU A 29 -5.49 -7.72 3.21
C GLU A 29 -4.65 -6.47 2.90
N VAL A 30 -4.66 -6.04 1.64
CA VAL A 30 -4.02 -4.80 1.21
C VAL A 30 -4.60 -3.61 2.00
N PRO A 31 -3.76 -2.80 2.67
CA PRO A 31 -4.25 -1.73 3.52
C PRO A 31 -4.67 -0.50 2.70
N GLY A 32 -5.64 0.24 3.23
CA GLY A 32 -6.08 1.53 2.68
C GLY A 32 -5.15 2.70 3.04
N GLY A 33 -3.83 2.50 2.96
CA GLY A 33 -2.83 3.51 3.29
C GLY A 33 -1.52 2.96 3.83
N PHE A 34 -0.71 3.84 4.41
CA PHE A 34 0.60 3.53 4.97
C PHE A 34 0.71 4.07 6.40
N HIS A 35 0.98 3.21 7.38
CA HIS A 35 1.06 3.58 8.80
C HIS A 35 -0.21 4.34 9.25
N ASP A 36 -0.06 5.57 9.74
CA ASP A 36 -1.17 6.42 10.20
C ASP A 36 -1.80 7.22 9.06
N PHE A 37 -1.25 7.18 7.84
CA PHE A 37 -1.77 7.88 6.66
C PHE A 37 -2.80 7.00 5.96
N VAL A 38 -4.07 7.39 6.00
CA VAL A 38 -5.20 6.58 5.52
C VAL A 38 -5.91 7.31 4.39
N PHE A 39 -6.38 6.57 3.38
CA PHE A 39 -7.16 7.16 2.31
C PHE A 39 -8.44 7.84 2.84
N GLY A 40 -8.76 8.98 2.25
CA GLY A 40 -9.84 9.86 2.69
C GLY A 40 -9.42 10.87 3.77
N ASP A 41 -8.23 10.78 4.36
CA ASP A 41 -7.69 11.83 5.22
C ASP A 41 -7.62 13.16 4.44
N SER A 42 -7.96 14.27 5.10
CA SER A 42 -7.83 15.59 4.49
C SER A 42 -6.37 16.01 4.37
N LEU A 43 -6.09 16.95 3.47
CA LEU A 43 -4.77 17.58 3.34
C LEU A 43 -4.22 18.03 4.70
N GLU A 44 -5.01 18.73 5.50
CA GLU A 44 -4.64 19.26 6.82
C GLU A 44 -4.32 18.14 7.81
N ILE A 45 -5.11 17.06 7.80
CA ILE A 45 -4.87 15.90 8.66
C ILE A 45 -3.54 15.24 8.29
N VAL A 46 -3.26 15.05 7.00
CA VAL A 46 -1.98 14.48 6.54
C VAL A 46 -0.82 15.38 6.90
N LYS A 47 -0.94 16.71 6.70
CA LYS A 47 0.08 17.69 7.13
C LYS A 47 0.37 17.57 8.62
N GLU A 48 -0.65 17.40 9.46
CA GLU A 48 -0.47 17.28 10.90
C GLU A 48 0.23 15.97 11.27
N LYS A 49 -0.18 14.84 10.68
CA LYS A 49 0.48 13.53 10.87
C LYS A 49 1.95 13.59 10.45
N LEU A 50 2.25 14.22 9.31
CA LEU A 50 3.62 14.39 8.80
C LEU A 50 4.55 15.18 9.74
N LYS A 51 4.04 16.12 10.53
CA LYS A 51 4.87 16.86 11.51
C LYS A 51 5.41 15.97 12.62
N TYR A 52 4.72 14.87 12.93
CA TYR A 52 5.03 13.99 14.05
C TYR A 52 5.56 12.62 13.61
N ASP A 53 5.44 12.27 12.33
CA ASP A 53 5.98 11.03 11.79
C ASP A 53 7.50 11.09 11.63
N SER A 54 8.20 10.10 12.17
CA SER A 54 9.67 10.07 12.16
C SER A 54 10.28 9.63 10.83
N HIS A 55 9.50 9.05 9.92
CA HIS A 55 9.94 8.61 8.59
C HIS A 55 9.97 9.74 7.57
N PHE A 56 9.45 10.93 7.90
CA PHE A 56 9.41 12.07 6.99
C PHE A 56 10.02 13.31 7.66
N ALA A 57 10.71 14.10 6.85
CA ALA A 57 11.33 15.37 7.25
C ALA A 57 10.48 16.55 6.75
N TYR A 58 9.16 16.50 7.04
CA TYR A 58 8.19 17.48 6.57
C TYR A 58 8.43 18.87 7.14
N ARG A 59 8.48 19.88 6.26
CA ARG A 59 8.86 21.26 6.60
C ARG A 59 7.68 22.22 6.68
N GLY A 60 6.47 21.75 6.42
CA GLY A 60 5.26 22.57 6.37
C GLY A 60 4.82 22.90 4.94
N ASP A 61 4.07 23.98 4.78
CA ASP A 61 3.45 24.35 3.51
C ASP A 61 4.38 24.46 2.28
N PRO A 62 5.69 24.78 2.40
CA PRO A 62 6.59 24.73 1.25
C PRO A 62 6.71 23.35 0.58
N ASP A 63 6.43 22.27 1.30
CA ASP A 63 6.41 20.89 0.76
C ASP A 63 5.07 20.57 0.05
N VAL A 64 4.14 21.53 -0.06
CA VAL A 64 2.83 21.35 -0.70
C VAL A 64 2.79 22.09 -2.03
N SER A 65 2.51 21.35 -3.09
CA SER A 65 2.23 21.90 -4.40
C SER A 65 0.73 21.83 -4.69
N MET A 66 0.14 22.99 -4.97
CA MET A 66 -1.17 23.06 -5.59
C MET A 66 -0.97 23.03 -7.10
N MET A 67 -1.75 22.18 -7.78
CA MET A 67 -1.88 22.05 -9.25
C MET A 67 -1.08 20.95 -9.94
N LEU A 68 -1.71 19.77 -10.01
CA LEU A 68 -1.69 18.93 -11.23
C LEU A 68 -2.92 19.20 -12.13
N GLU A 69 -4.08 19.44 -11.51
CA GLU A 69 -5.39 19.88 -12.06
C GLU A 69 -6.05 20.78 -10.99
N PRO A 70 -7.13 21.55 -11.27
CA PRO A 70 -7.71 22.52 -10.32
C PRO A 70 -8.05 21.96 -8.94
N ASP A 71 -8.49 20.71 -8.88
CA ASP A 71 -8.97 20.06 -7.65
C ASP A 71 -7.98 19.02 -7.10
N ARG A 72 -6.74 19.01 -7.61
CA ARG A 72 -5.69 18.07 -7.20
C ARG A 72 -4.49 18.78 -6.60
N SER A 73 -4.06 18.28 -5.45
CA SER A 73 -2.87 18.75 -4.75
C SER A 73 -1.95 17.59 -4.39
N ILE A 74 -0.70 17.93 -4.11
CA ILE A 74 0.33 16.97 -3.72
C ILE A 74 1.14 17.53 -2.56
N ILE A 75 1.45 16.68 -1.59
CA ILE A 75 2.54 16.91 -0.64
C ILE A 75 3.75 16.12 -1.16
N ASP A 76 4.84 16.81 -1.40
CA ASP A 76 6.16 16.26 -1.71
C ASP A 76 7.09 16.53 -0.54
N THR A 77 7.45 15.49 0.20
CA THR A 77 8.28 15.63 1.38
C THR A 77 9.47 14.69 1.36
N ALA A 78 10.60 15.19 1.87
CA ALA A 78 11.79 14.36 2.05
C ALA A 78 11.52 13.26 3.07
N GLY A 79 12.00 12.06 2.78
CA GLY A 79 11.98 10.95 3.72
C GLY A 79 13.13 11.02 4.72
N SER A 80 13.07 10.13 5.69
CA SER A 80 14.11 9.86 6.67
C SER A 80 14.32 8.33 6.78
N GLY A 81 15.49 7.91 7.25
CA GLY A 81 15.75 6.48 7.46
C GLY A 81 15.73 5.71 6.14
N PHE A 82 14.77 4.80 5.98
CA PHE A 82 14.61 3.93 4.81
C PHE A 82 13.80 4.58 3.69
N ILE A 83 13.10 5.68 3.95
CA ILE A 83 12.36 6.44 2.93
C ILE A 83 13.27 7.58 2.45
N GLU A 84 13.43 7.72 1.14
CA GLU A 84 14.12 8.84 0.52
C GLU A 84 13.17 10.00 0.27
N ARG A 85 11.96 9.71 -0.22
CA ARG A 85 10.93 10.71 -0.53
C ARG A 85 9.53 10.12 -0.45
N GLY A 86 8.57 10.93 0.01
CA GLY A 86 7.16 10.59 0.07
C GLY A 86 6.32 11.55 -0.75
N TYR A 87 5.38 11.00 -1.51
CA TYR A 87 4.37 11.75 -2.25
C TYR A 87 2.99 11.35 -1.77
N PHE A 88 2.17 12.34 -1.42
CA PHE A 88 0.79 12.16 -1.00
C PHE A 88 -0.09 12.95 -1.95
N LEU A 89 -0.91 12.26 -2.74
CA LEU A 89 -1.77 12.91 -3.74
C LEU A 89 -3.21 12.97 -3.24
N PHE A 90 -3.81 14.12 -3.47
CA PHE A 90 -5.14 14.45 -3.01
C PHE A 90 -6.05 14.81 -4.19
N ASP A 91 -7.30 14.43 -4.07
CA ASP A 91 -8.40 14.77 -4.97
C ASP A 91 -9.57 15.23 -4.13
N GLU A 92 -10.12 16.41 -4.43
CA GLU A 92 -11.12 17.07 -3.57
C GLU A 92 -10.70 17.11 -2.09
N GLU A 93 -9.43 17.48 -1.85
CA GLU A 93 -8.77 17.54 -0.54
C GLU A 93 -8.60 16.20 0.19
N LYS A 94 -8.92 15.06 -0.43
CA LYS A 94 -8.83 13.73 0.18
C LYS A 94 -7.67 12.92 -0.37
N LEU A 95 -6.89 12.32 0.54
CA LEU A 95 -5.79 11.44 0.18
C LEU A 95 -6.30 10.20 -0.57
N TYR A 96 -5.77 9.92 -1.76
CA TYR A 96 -6.12 8.72 -2.52
C TYR A 96 -4.91 7.94 -3.02
N GLN A 97 -3.71 8.51 -2.96
CA GLN A 97 -2.48 7.81 -3.34
C GLN A 97 -1.31 8.23 -2.45
N ILE A 98 -0.50 7.24 -2.06
CA ILE A 98 0.78 7.44 -1.38
C ILE A 98 1.86 6.76 -2.23
N SER A 99 2.97 7.44 -2.50
CA SER A 99 4.14 6.86 -3.18
C SER A 99 5.39 7.10 -2.36
N LEU A 100 6.09 6.03 -2.01
CA LEU A 100 7.28 6.04 -1.17
C LEU A 100 8.47 5.59 -2.03
N ILE A 101 9.39 6.52 -2.30
CA ILE A 101 10.69 6.19 -2.87
C ILE A 101 11.58 5.75 -1.73
N MET A 102 12.04 4.50 -1.77
CA MET A 102 12.87 3.95 -0.71
C MET A 102 14.35 4.24 -0.96
N ASN A 103 15.11 4.38 0.12
CA ASN A 103 16.55 4.57 0.06
C ASN A 103 17.25 3.26 -0.34
N ARG A 104 17.69 3.21 -1.60
CA ARG A 104 18.32 2.03 -2.22
C ARG A 104 19.73 1.71 -1.70
N GLU A 105 20.36 2.62 -0.96
CA GLU A 105 21.63 2.34 -0.27
C GLU A 105 21.41 1.53 1.01
N LYS A 106 20.19 1.53 1.56
CA LYS A 106 19.85 0.90 2.84
C LYS A 106 19.03 -0.37 2.72
N ILE A 107 18.24 -0.49 1.66
CA ILE A 107 17.38 -1.65 1.41
C ILE A 107 17.24 -1.89 -0.08
N ASP A 108 17.17 -3.17 -0.46
CA ASP A 108 17.04 -3.60 -1.84
C ASP A 108 15.62 -4.06 -2.18
N PHE A 109 15.38 -4.20 -3.48
CA PHE A 109 14.08 -4.61 -4.02
C PHE A 109 13.65 -6.00 -3.60
N TYR A 110 14.59 -6.96 -3.58
CA TYR A 110 14.27 -8.34 -3.23
C TYR A 110 13.83 -8.46 -1.77
N SER A 111 14.48 -7.71 -0.88
CA SER A 111 14.07 -7.60 0.53
C SER A 111 12.62 -7.11 0.67
N PHE A 112 12.23 -6.08 -0.08
CA PHE A 112 10.85 -5.60 -0.12
C PHE A 112 9.88 -6.63 -0.69
N GLN A 113 10.23 -7.23 -1.83
CA GLN A 113 9.43 -8.28 -2.46
C GLN A 113 9.15 -9.42 -1.47
N MET A 114 10.17 -9.92 -0.80
CA MET A 114 10.03 -11.02 0.17
C MET A 114 9.14 -10.63 1.34
N GLN A 115 9.29 -9.40 1.85
CA GLN A 115 8.47 -8.90 2.96
C GLN A 115 7.00 -8.74 2.56
N LEU A 116 6.73 -8.19 1.38
CA LEU A 116 5.37 -8.00 0.88
C LEU A 116 4.71 -9.32 0.52
N THR A 117 5.42 -10.22 -0.16
CA THR A 117 4.90 -11.56 -0.51
C THR A 117 4.62 -12.38 0.75
N GLY A 118 5.49 -12.29 1.76
CA GLY A 118 5.27 -12.95 3.05
C GLY A 118 4.06 -12.41 3.81
N LYS A 119 3.70 -11.14 3.61
CA LYS A 119 2.61 -10.46 4.31
C LYS A 119 1.26 -10.60 3.59
N TYR A 120 1.25 -10.39 2.28
CA TYR A 120 0.04 -10.27 1.46
C TYR A 120 -0.18 -11.46 0.52
N GLY A 121 0.74 -12.42 0.47
CA GLY A 121 0.69 -13.56 -0.44
C GLY A 121 1.33 -13.26 -1.79
N ASP A 122 1.12 -14.14 -2.76
CA ASP A 122 1.63 -13.93 -4.12
C ASP A 122 0.96 -12.69 -4.75
N PRO A 123 1.68 -11.90 -5.56
CA PRO A 123 1.10 -10.75 -6.24
C PRO A 123 0.06 -11.17 -7.30
N ASP A 124 -0.99 -10.37 -7.47
CA ASP A 124 -2.01 -10.54 -8.51
C ASP A 124 -1.45 -10.30 -9.92
N SER A 125 -0.41 -9.45 -10.02
CA SER A 125 0.31 -9.19 -11.27
C SER A 125 1.80 -8.99 -11.04
N LEU A 126 2.61 -9.48 -11.98
CA LEU A 126 4.06 -9.36 -12.01
C LEU A 126 4.49 -9.12 -13.46
N ASP A 127 5.21 -8.03 -13.70
CA ASP A 127 5.81 -7.72 -14.99
C ASP A 127 7.16 -6.98 -14.82
N PRO A 128 7.85 -6.58 -15.90
CA PRO A 128 9.12 -5.85 -15.79
C PRO A 128 9.05 -4.49 -15.08
N THR A 129 7.87 -3.94 -14.84
CA THR A 129 7.65 -2.67 -14.12
C THR A 129 7.51 -2.87 -12.62
N GLY A 130 7.08 -4.05 -12.16
CA GLY A 130 6.95 -4.34 -10.74
C GLY A 130 5.99 -5.47 -10.39
N MET A 131 5.51 -5.42 -9.16
CA MET A 131 4.57 -6.38 -8.56
C MET A 131 3.37 -5.64 -7.99
N ILE A 132 2.20 -6.27 -8.06
CA ILE A 132 0.95 -5.66 -7.64
C ILE A 132 0.15 -6.62 -6.76
N TRP A 133 -0.37 -6.11 -5.66
CA TRP A 133 -1.36 -6.73 -4.79
C TRP A 133 -2.60 -5.84 -4.74
N GLU A 134 -3.78 -6.42 -4.88
CA GLU A 134 -5.05 -5.70 -4.94
C GLU A 134 -6.14 -6.38 -4.12
N ASN A 135 -7.07 -5.58 -3.63
CA ASN A 135 -8.40 -6.03 -3.24
C ASN A 135 -9.45 -5.16 -3.95
N ASP A 136 -10.71 -5.28 -3.55
CA ASP A 136 -11.83 -4.54 -4.17
C ASP A 136 -11.68 -3.00 -4.11
N LYS A 137 -10.82 -2.47 -3.24
CA LYS A 137 -10.71 -1.02 -2.99
C LYS A 137 -9.30 -0.46 -3.14
N TYR A 138 -8.28 -1.25 -2.86
CA TYR A 138 -6.92 -0.77 -2.68
C TYR A 138 -5.92 -1.56 -3.50
N ARG A 139 -4.97 -0.85 -4.06
CA ARG A 139 -3.80 -1.41 -4.75
C ARG A 139 -2.53 -1.05 -4.01
N LEU A 140 -1.69 -2.05 -3.79
CA LEU A 140 -0.31 -1.91 -3.37
C LEU A 140 0.59 -2.37 -4.52
N SER A 141 1.52 -1.51 -4.97
CA SER A 141 2.54 -1.89 -5.93
C SER A 141 3.95 -1.71 -5.38
N LEU A 142 4.82 -2.64 -5.77
CA LEU A 142 6.27 -2.54 -5.64
C LEU A 142 6.87 -2.36 -7.04
N GLU A 143 7.29 -1.15 -7.34
CA GLU A 143 7.72 -0.72 -8.68
C GLU A 143 9.25 -0.55 -8.75
N TYR A 144 9.82 -0.84 -9.92
CA TYR A 144 11.23 -0.56 -10.17
C TYR A 144 11.47 0.95 -10.31
N PRO A 145 12.58 1.49 -9.76
CA PRO A 145 13.69 0.75 -9.16
C PRO A 145 13.53 0.36 -7.69
N LEU A 146 12.78 1.11 -6.88
CA LEU A 146 12.38 0.73 -5.51
C LEU A 146 11.33 1.71 -4.96
N THR A 147 10.12 1.64 -5.50
CA THR A 147 8.99 2.49 -5.09
C THR A 147 7.88 1.62 -4.56
N VAL A 148 7.38 1.93 -3.36
CA VAL A 148 6.17 1.32 -2.81
C VAL A 148 5.04 2.30 -2.96
N LYS A 149 3.94 1.88 -3.59
CA LYS A 149 2.82 2.77 -3.89
C LYS A 149 1.51 2.15 -3.43
N TYR A 150 0.69 2.97 -2.79
CA TYR A 150 -0.66 2.63 -2.34
C TYR A 150 -1.65 3.50 -3.12
N VAL A 151 -2.75 2.94 -3.60
CA VAL A 151 -3.79 3.64 -4.38
C VAL A 151 -5.19 3.21 -3.93
N ASP A 152 -6.10 4.17 -3.77
CA ASP A 152 -7.54 3.94 -3.73
C ASP A 152 -8.08 3.77 -5.15
N LEU A 153 -8.49 2.55 -5.49
CA LEU A 153 -8.98 2.17 -6.81
C LEU A 153 -10.30 2.89 -7.16
N THR A 154 -11.14 3.20 -6.17
CA THR A 154 -12.41 3.90 -6.39
C THR A 154 -12.18 5.29 -6.98
N VAL A 155 -11.22 6.02 -6.40
CA VAL A 155 -10.85 7.36 -6.85
C VAL A 155 -10.09 7.27 -8.17
N PHE A 156 -9.16 6.32 -8.31
CA PHE A 156 -8.40 6.13 -9.53
C PHE A 156 -9.28 5.82 -10.76
N ASP A 157 -10.26 4.93 -10.61
CA ASP A 157 -11.16 4.54 -11.70
C ASP A 157 -12.05 5.70 -12.14
N SER A 158 -12.46 6.58 -11.21
CA SER A 158 -13.20 7.79 -11.55
C SER A 158 -12.44 8.71 -12.53
N PHE A 159 -11.10 8.75 -12.42
CA PHE A 159 -10.26 9.54 -13.32
C PHE A 159 -10.13 8.90 -14.70
N LEU A 160 -10.10 7.57 -14.76
CA LEU A 160 -10.11 6.85 -16.03
C LEU A 160 -11.39 7.17 -16.81
N GLU A 161 -12.55 7.13 -16.15
CA GLU A 161 -13.83 7.49 -16.76
C GLU A 161 -13.87 8.94 -17.23
N GLU A 162 -13.40 9.89 -16.41
CA GLU A 162 -13.34 11.31 -16.77
C GLU A 162 -12.43 11.52 -17.98
N SER A 163 -11.26 10.87 -18.01
CA SER A 163 -10.31 10.98 -19.12
C SER A 163 -10.88 10.45 -20.44
N GLN A 164 -11.66 9.37 -20.40
CA GLN A 164 -12.34 8.82 -21.57
C GLN A 164 -13.43 9.76 -22.08
N LYS A 165 -14.23 10.36 -21.19
CA LYS A 165 -15.23 11.38 -21.56
C LYS A 165 -14.57 12.60 -22.20
N ARG A 166 -13.45 13.09 -21.65
CA ARG A 166 -12.70 14.22 -22.23
C ARG A 166 -12.19 13.93 -23.64
N LYS A 167 -11.65 12.72 -23.88
CA LYS A 167 -11.20 12.30 -25.22
C LYS A 167 -12.36 12.27 -26.22
N SER A 168 -13.49 11.65 -25.85
CA SER A 168 -14.68 11.59 -26.70
C SER A 168 -15.21 12.99 -27.05
N ASN A 169 -15.26 13.92 -26.08
CA ASN A 169 -15.67 15.30 -26.35
C ASN A 169 -14.69 16.03 -27.28
N GLY A 170 -13.39 15.79 -27.13
CA GLY A 170 -12.38 16.38 -28.01
C GLY A 170 -12.48 15.89 -29.46
N GLU A 171 -12.85 14.62 -29.66
CA GLU A 171 -13.11 14.05 -30.99
C GLU A 171 -14.34 14.68 -31.64
N VAL A 172 -15.44 14.84 -30.89
CA VAL A 172 -16.66 15.52 -31.37
C VAL A 172 -16.37 16.98 -31.73
N LEU A 173 -15.68 17.74 -30.87
CA LEU A 173 -15.32 19.13 -31.15
C LEU A 173 -14.41 19.26 -32.38
N ARG A 174 -13.57 18.26 -32.63
CA ARG A 174 -12.72 18.22 -33.83
C ARG A 174 -13.56 17.99 -35.08
N GLU A 175 -14.51 17.06 -35.04
CA GLU A 175 -15.43 16.80 -36.15
C GLU A 175 -16.28 18.04 -36.46
N ASP A 176 -16.91 18.64 -35.44
CA ASP A 176 -17.70 19.87 -35.58
C ASP A 176 -16.89 21.02 -36.18
N PHE A 177 -15.62 21.16 -35.79
CA PHE A 177 -14.73 22.17 -36.38
C PHE A 177 -14.38 21.87 -37.84
N LEU A 178 -14.13 20.61 -38.20
CA LEU A 178 -13.84 20.23 -39.58
C LEU A 178 -15.04 20.46 -40.50
N ASP A 179 -16.27 20.26 -40.01
CA ASP A 179 -17.51 20.54 -40.73
C ASP A 179 -17.76 22.04 -41.00
N THR A 180 -16.92 22.94 -40.45
CA THR A 180 -16.98 24.38 -40.74
C THR A 180 -16.26 24.79 -42.03
N PHE A 181 -15.50 23.90 -42.66
CA PHE A 181 -14.80 24.11 -43.94
C PHE A 181 -15.47 23.36 -45.10
#